data_AF-A0A7I7SRM7-F1
#
_entry.id   AF-A0A7I7SRM7-F1
#
_cell.length_a   1.000
_cell.length_b   1.000
_cell.length_c   1.000
_cell.angle_alpha   90.00
_cell.angle_beta   90.00
_cell.angle_gamma   90.00
#
_symmetry.space_group_name_H-M   'P 1'
#
loop_
_entity.id
_entity.type
_entity.pdbx_description
1 polymer ?
#
loop_
_entity_poly.entity_id
_entity_poly.type
_entity_poly.pdbx_seq_one_letter_code
_entity_poly.pdbx_strand_id
1 'polypeptide(L)'
;MLGVRVTSAESTELFVGPPDALLQVVRVGYLGASGADTLRVTGDGLRSDDVMPPAGDGVVEIAVRVARPVPGQRRAADAGADFPFEFVVAEPGWTMYMVGHFHYDPVWGNTQGAYTTLWTEEPWPGPADQRVRADLRRFIADWRAAGRGMATRC
;
A
#
# COMPACT_ATOMS: atom_id res chain seq x y z
N MET A 1 -35.76 8.04 7.41
CA MET A 1 -34.46 7.81 6.76
C MET A 1 -33.71 6.90 7.71
N LEU A 2 -33.55 5.61 7.37
CA LEU A 2 -32.74 4.72 8.19
C LEU A 2 -31.29 5.18 8.01
N GLY A 3 -30.63 5.56 9.11
CA GLY A 3 -29.23 5.96 9.09
C GLY A 3 -28.32 4.77 8.74
N VAL A 4 -27.02 5.04 8.63
CA VAL A 4 -26.02 4.02 8.34
C VAL A 4 -26.19 2.78 9.23
N ARG A 5 -26.20 1.60 8.64
CA ARG A 5 -26.29 0.31 9.36
C ARG A 5 -25.02 -0.48 9.16
N VAL A 6 -24.35 -0.82 10.25
CA VAL A 6 -23.18 -1.72 10.22
C VAL A 6 -23.62 -3.16 9.95
N THR A 7 -22.86 -3.87 9.10
CA THR A 7 -23.10 -5.26 8.71
C THR A 7 -21.96 -6.19 9.07
N SER A 8 -20.74 -5.67 9.19
CA SER A 8 -19.56 -6.42 9.61
C SER A 8 -18.55 -5.50 10.28
N ALA A 9 -17.72 -6.06 11.15
CA ALA A 9 -16.55 -5.41 11.73
C ALA A 9 -15.44 -6.45 11.87
N GLU A 10 -14.26 -6.13 11.34
CA GLU A 10 -13.09 -7.02 11.32
C GLU A 10 -11.87 -6.27 11.85
N SER A 11 -11.23 -6.83 12.89
CA SER A 11 -9.88 -6.43 13.30
C SER A 11 -8.87 -6.86 12.24
N THR A 12 -8.10 -5.91 11.73
CA THR A 12 -7.04 -6.20 10.76
C THR A 12 -5.67 -6.16 11.42
N GLU A 13 -4.67 -6.72 10.74
CA GLU A 13 -3.24 -6.59 11.07
C GLU A 13 -2.61 -5.34 10.41
N LEU A 14 -3.42 -4.35 10.03
CA LEU A 14 -2.97 -3.10 9.39
C LEU A 14 -2.89 -1.97 10.41
N PHE A 15 -1.88 -1.11 10.24
CA PHE A 15 -1.63 0.02 11.12
C PHE A 15 -1.38 1.29 10.32
N VAL A 16 -1.81 2.42 10.89
CA VAL A 16 -1.56 3.77 10.35
C VAL A 16 -1.06 4.70 11.45
N GLY A 17 -0.45 5.83 11.06
CA GLY A 17 0.08 6.82 11.99
C GLY A 17 1.60 6.73 12.17
N PRO A 18 2.18 7.59 13.03
CA PRO A 18 3.62 7.59 13.27
C PRO A 18 4.03 6.38 14.13
N PRO A 19 5.32 5.99 14.10
CA PRO A 19 5.81 4.79 14.80
C PRO A 19 5.55 4.75 16.30
N ASP A 20 5.45 5.91 16.97
CA ASP A 20 5.20 6.06 18.40
C ASP A 20 3.71 6.23 18.76
N ALA A 21 2.82 6.31 17.77
CA ALA A 21 1.38 6.45 17.96
C ALA A 21 0.57 5.69 16.91
N LEU A 22 0.97 4.45 16.63
CA LEU A 22 0.28 3.56 15.69
C LEU A 22 -1.18 3.31 16.12
N LEU A 23 -2.07 3.34 15.13
CA LEU A 23 -3.49 3.03 15.25
C LEU A 23 -3.77 1.77 14.44
N GLN A 24 -4.42 0.78 15.04
CA GLN A 24 -4.81 -0.44 14.36
C GLN A 24 -6.08 -0.20 13.54
N VAL A 25 -6.12 -0.66 12.30
CA VAL A 25 -7.25 -0.47 11.41
C VAL A 25 -8.31 -1.54 11.65
N VAL A 26 -9.56 -1.10 11.76
CA VAL A 26 -10.75 -1.96 11.73
C VAL A 26 -11.48 -1.71 10.41
N ARG A 27 -11.86 -2.78 9.71
CA ARG A 27 -12.73 -2.69 8.54
C ARG A 27 -14.17 -2.88 8.95
N VAL A 28 -15.00 -1.89 8.64
CA VAL A 28 -16.43 -1.88 8.97
C VAL A 28 -17.23 -1.90 7.68
N GLY A 29 -17.98 -2.98 7.45
CA GLY A 29 -18.98 -3.06 6.38
C GLY A 29 -20.26 -2.32 6.80
N TYR A 30 -20.86 -1.57 5.89
CA TYR A 30 -22.05 -0.78 6.17
C TYR A 30 -23.01 -0.70 4.98
N LEU A 31 -24.26 -0.36 5.28
CA LEU A 31 -25.33 -0.12 4.32
C LEU A 31 -26.00 1.24 4.56
N GLY A 32 -26.44 1.90 3.48
CA GLY A 32 -27.36 3.02 3.52
C GLY A 32 -26.81 4.30 4.13
N ALA A 33 -25.49 4.54 4.07
CA ALA A 33 -24.93 5.80 4.56
C ALA A 33 -25.45 7.00 3.74
N SER A 34 -25.83 8.06 4.43
CA SER A 34 -26.35 9.30 3.82
C SER A 34 -25.26 10.28 3.36
N GLY A 35 -24.00 10.01 3.71
CA GLY A 35 -22.88 10.95 3.53
C GLY A 35 -22.79 12.05 4.59
N ALA A 36 -23.69 12.04 5.59
CA ALA A 36 -23.59 12.86 6.81
C ALA A 36 -23.51 12.01 8.09
N ASP A 37 -23.74 10.70 7.97
CA ASP A 37 -23.60 9.75 9.09
C ASP A 37 -22.13 9.61 9.49
N THR A 38 -21.89 9.25 10.75
CA THR A 38 -20.55 8.94 11.26
C THR A 38 -20.53 7.57 11.90
N LEU A 39 -19.39 6.89 11.78
CA LEU A 39 -19.09 5.61 12.40
C LEU A 39 -17.84 5.75 13.25
N ARG A 40 -17.81 5.05 14.38
CA ARG A 40 -16.64 4.95 15.26
C ARG A 40 -16.56 3.55 15.86
N VAL A 41 -15.38 3.19 16.34
CA VAL A 41 -15.14 1.96 17.11
C VAL A 41 -14.81 2.34 18.55
N THR A 42 -15.51 1.73 19.49
CA THR A 42 -15.28 1.93 20.93
C THR A 42 -15.25 0.62 21.69
N GLY A 43 -14.59 0.63 22.85
CA GLY A 43 -14.50 -0.51 23.76
C GLY A 43 -13.56 -0.19 24.91
N ASP A 44 -13.33 -1.13 25.83
CA ASP A 44 -12.40 -0.91 26.93
C ASP A 44 -10.95 -0.71 26.43
N GLY A 45 -10.44 0.51 26.63
CA GLY A 45 -9.15 0.92 26.08
C GLY A 45 -9.09 0.97 24.55
N LEU A 46 -10.22 1.01 23.86
CA LEU A 46 -10.33 1.15 22.40
C LEU A 46 -11.05 2.45 22.06
N ARG A 47 -10.44 3.29 21.22
CA ARG A 47 -11.03 4.57 20.81
C ARG A 47 -10.63 4.94 19.39
N SER A 48 -11.60 5.25 18.55
CA SER A 48 -11.38 5.95 17.28
C SER A 48 -11.95 7.37 17.33
N ASP A 49 -11.56 8.18 16.35
CA ASP A 49 -12.31 9.38 15.98
C ASP A 49 -13.56 8.97 15.16
N ASP A 50 -14.46 9.93 14.94
CA ASP A 50 -15.64 9.75 14.09
C ASP A 50 -15.22 9.77 12.61
N VAL A 51 -15.62 8.75 11.86
CA VAL A 51 -15.33 8.60 10.43
C VAL A 51 -16.63 8.70 9.65
N MET A 52 -16.65 9.55 8.62
CA MET A 52 -17.80 9.71 7.72
C MET A 52 -17.65 8.77 6.52
N PRO A 53 -18.41 7.65 6.45
CA PRO A 53 -18.36 6.77 5.29
C PRO A 53 -18.90 7.47 4.03
N PRO A 54 -18.42 7.10 2.83
CA PRO A 54 -19.06 7.46 1.57
C PRO A 54 -20.55 7.08 1.55
N ALA A 55 -21.38 7.91 0.92
CA ALA A 55 -22.81 7.64 0.79
C ALA A 55 -23.08 6.32 0.03
N GLY A 56 -24.14 5.61 0.42
CA GLY A 56 -24.51 4.30 -0.10
C GLY A 56 -24.01 3.15 0.77
N ASP A 57 -23.65 2.05 0.13
CA ASP A 57 -23.19 0.82 0.77
C ASP A 57 -21.69 0.65 0.55
N GLY A 58 -20.98 0.04 1.49
CA GLY A 58 -19.55 -0.17 1.32
C GLY A 58 -18.80 -0.70 2.54
N VAL A 59 -17.50 -0.45 2.52
CA VAL A 59 -16.57 -0.75 3.62
C VAL A 59 -15.80 0.53 3.93
N VAL A 60 -15.66 0.84 5.21
CA VAL A 60 -14.83 1.95 5.70
C VAL A 60 -13.75 1.41 6.63
N GLU A 61 -12.55 1.99 6.53
CA GLU A 61 -11.43 1.69 7.42
C GLU A 61 -11.39 2.73 8.54
N ILE A 62 -11.43 2.26 9.78
CA ILE A 62 -11.43 3.09 10.98
C ILE A 62 -10.16 2.83 11.78
N ALA A 63 -9.38 3.88 12.01
CA ALA A 63 -8.15 3.80 12.81
C ALA A 63 -8.48 3.83 14.31
N VAL A 64 -8.07 2.80 15.04
CA VAL A 64 -8.40 2.60 16.46
C VAL A 64 -7.15 2.69 17.31
N ARG A 65 -7.17 3.58 18.30
CA ARG A 65 -6.17 3.65 19.35
C ARG A 65 -6.41 2.53 20.35
N VAL A 66 -5.38 1.74 20.62
CA VAL A 66 -5.39 0.66 21.61
C VAL A 66 -4.55 1.06 22.81
N ALA A 67 -5.19 1.25 23.96
CA ALA A 67 -4.51 1.52 25.21
C ALA A 67 -3.87 0.24 25.76
N ARG A 68 -2.57 0.32 26.14
CA ARG A 68 -1.77 -0.81 26.67
C ARG A 68 -1.93 -2.06 25.80
N PRO A 69 -1.48 -2.02 24.53
CA PRO A 69 -1.68 -3.13 23.60
C PRO A 69 -0.92 -4.37 24.06
N VAL A 70 -1.59 -5.52 24.02
CA VAL A 70 -0.98 -6.84 24.23
C VAL A 70 -1.35 -7.67 22.99
N PRO A 71 -0.39 -8.01 22.11
CA PRO A 71 -0.68 -8.77 20.90
C PRO A 71 -1.44 -10.07 21.17
N GLY A 72 -2.43 -10.38 20.35
CA GLY A 72 -3.32 -11.53 20.49
C GLY A 72 -4.42 -11.37 21.54
N GLN A 73 -4.42 -10.29 22.34
CA GLN A 73 -5.48 -10.05 23.32
C GLN A 73 -6.81 -9.78 22.60
N ARG A 74 -7.88 -10.42 23.09
CA ARG A 74 -9.26 -10.20 22.66
C ARG A 74 -9.97 -9.21 23.56
N ARG A 75 -10.63 -8.21 22.99
CA ARG A 75 -11.40 -7.18 23.71
C ARG A 75 -12.80 -7.04 23.09
N ALA A 76 -13.80 -6.78 23.93
CA ALA A 76 -15.11 -6.41 23.42
C ALA A 76 -15.06 -5.01 22.81
N ALA A 77 -15.65 -4.86 21.62
CA ALA A 77 -15.74 -3.60 20.91
C ALA A 77 -17.10 -3.46 20.22
N ASP A 78 -17.51 -2.22 19.98
CA ASP A 78 -18.71 -1.86 19.25
C ASP A 78 -18.35 -0.96 18.08
N ALA A 79 -18.85 -1.30 16.89
CA ALA A 79 -18.77 -0.48 15.68
C ALA A 79 -20.11 0.22 15.43
N GLY A 80 -20.09 1.54 15.21
CA GLY A 80 -21.33 2.30 14.93
C GLY A 80 -22.36 2.27 16.05
N ALA A 81 -21.89 2.17 17.31
CA ALA A 81 -22.65 2.11 18.57
C ALA A 81 -23.42 0.81 18.88
N ASP A 82 -23.93 0.09 17.88
CA ASP A 82 -24.85 -1.05 18.11
C ASP A 82 -24.40 -2.37 17.46
N PHE A 83 -23.17 -2.45 16.96
CA PHE A 83 -22.62 -3.67 16.36
C PHE A 83 -21.46 -4.22 17.21
N PRO A 84 -21.74 -5.16 18.13
CA PRO A 84 -20.70 -5.77 18.95
C PRO A 84 -19.86 -6.73 18.13
N PHE A 85 -18.54 -6.68 18.32
CA PHE A 85 -17.59 -7.62 17.74
C PHE A 85 -16.40 -7.85 18.68
N GLU A 86 -15.67 -8.93 18.42
CA GLU A 86 -14.42 -9.21 19.13
C GLU A 86 -13.27 -8.49 18.42
N PHE A 87 -12.65 -7.54 19.10
CA PHE A 87 -11.45 -6.89 18.63
C PHE A 87 -10.22 -7.70 19.05
N VAL A 88 -9.43 -8.15 18.07
CA VAL A 88 -8.13 -8.79 18.31
C VAL A 88 -7.04 -7.74 18.20
N VAL A 89 -6.27 -7.55 19.27
CA VAL A 89 -5.11 -6.66 19.27
C VAL A 89 -4.01 -7.28 18.40
N ALA A 90 -3.75 -6.67 17.26
CA ALA A 90 -2.73 -7.10 16.31
C ALA A 90 -1.32 -6.77 16.83
N GLU A 91 -0.32 -7.49 16.35
CA GLU A 91 1.08 -7.11 16.54
C GLU A 91 1.45 -6.05 15.50
N PRO A 92 1.86 -4.82 15.90
CA PRO A 92 2.38 -3.86 14.94
C PRO A 92 3.64 -4.46 14.32
N GLY A 93 3.52 -4.90 13.06
CA GLY A 93 4.58 -5.55 12.33
C GLY A 93 5.80 -4.66 12.09
N TRP A 94 6.67 -5.06 11.18
CA TRP A 94 7.95 -4.37 10.99
C TRP A 94 7.80 -3.20 10.02
N THR A 95 8.43 -2.06 10.35
CA THR A 95 8.52 -0.93 9.42
C THR A 95 9.50 -1.27 8.29
N MET A 96 9.01 -1.34 7.06
CA MET A 96 9.87 -1.47 5.88
C MET A 96 10.34 -0.10 5.39
N TYR A 97 11.65 0.14 5.48
CA TYR A 97 12.28 1.29 4.84
C TYR A 97 12.72 0.91 3.42
N MET A 98 12.05 1.45 2.40
CA MET A 98 12.45 1.29 1.01
C MET A 98 13.53 2.32 0.67
N VAL A 99 14.80 1.92 0.79
CA VAL A 99 15.94 2.77 0.46
C VAL A 99 16.42 2.41 -0.96
N GLY A 100 16.09 3.26 -1.93
CA GLY A 100 16.61 3.12 -3.28
C GLY A 100 18.13 3.33 -3.30
N HIS A 101 18.88 2.32 -3.72
CA HIS A 101 20.32 2.43 -3.93
C HIS A 101 20.72 1.81 -5.26
N PHE A 102 21.86 2.23 -5.80
CA PHE A 102 22.61 1.46 -6.79
C PHE A 102 24.00 1.20 -6.22
N HIS A 103 24.51 -0.01 -6.42
CA HIS A 103 25.88 -0.34 -6.07
C HIS A 103 26.76 -0.11 -7.30
N TYR A 104 27.76 0.75 -7.16
CA TYR A 104 28.80 0.94 -8.17
C TYR A 104 30.10 0.38 -7.61
N ASP A 105 30.72 -0.54 -8.35
CA ASP A 105 32.03 -1.08 -7.98
C ASP A 105 33.15 -0.26 -8.66
N PRO A 106 33.91 0.54 -7.89
CA PRO A 106 34.96 1.39 -8.44
C PRO A 106 36.21 0.60 -8.86
N VAL A 107 36.31 -0.70 -8.55
CA VAL A 107 37.36 -1.61 -9.04
C VAL A 107 36.80 -3.02 -9.22
N TRP A 108 36.23 -3.31 -10.39
CA TRP A 108 35.81 -4.66 -10.80
C TRP A 108 36.66 -5.19 -11.98
N GLY A 109 36.58 -6.48 -12.28
CA GLY A 109 37.29 -7.15 -13.39
C GLY A 109 36.92 -6.73 -14.84
N ASN A 110 36.26 -5.59 -15.04
CA ASN A 110 35.94 -5.02 -16.35
C ASN A 110 36.55 -3.61 -16.48
N THR A 111 36.78 -3.15 -17.72
CA THR A 111 37.28 -1.79 -17.96
C THR A 111 36.23 -0.75 -17.56
N GLN A 112 36.58 0.10 -16.59
CA GLN A 112 35.68 1.08 -15.94
C GLN A 112 34.99 2.08 -16.87
N GLY A 113 35.60 2.34 -18.04
CA GLY A 113 35.16 3.40 -18.95
C GLY A 113 33.67 3.34 -19.30
N ALA A 114 33.10 2.15 -19.52
CA ALA A 114 31.73 2.01 -19.98
C ALA A 114 30.66 2.50 -18.99
N TYR A 115 30.97 2.58 -17.69
CA TYR A 115 30.01 2.98 -16.64
C TYR A 115 30.16 4.45 -16.21
N THR A 116 31.29 5.09 -16.54
CA THR A 116 31.57 6.50 -16.19
C THR A 116 31.68 7.41 -17.43
N THR A 117 31.64 6.85 -18.64
CA THR A 117 31.54 7.65 -19.87
C THR A 117 30.15 8.24 -20.02
N LEU A 118 30.09 9.49 -20.47
CA LEU A 118 28.85 10.06 -21.00
C LEU A 118 28.33 9.15 -22.11
N TRP A 119 27.00 9.03 -22.20
CA TRP A 119 26.38 8.51 -23.41
C TRP A 119 26.79 9.42 -24.57
N THR A 120 27.75 8.97 -25.37
CA THR A 120 28.07 9.60 -26.65
C THR A 120 27.22 8.94 -27.73
N GLU A 121 26.60 9.75 -28.60
CA GLU A 121 25.90 9.19 -29.77
C GLU A 121 26.86 8.38 -30.67
N GLU A 122 28.15 8.75 -30.62
CA GLU A 122 29.27 8.04 -31.25
C GLU A 122 29.32 6.57 -30.75
N PRO A 123 29.13 5.57 -31.64
CA PRO A 123 29.25 4.18 -31.27
C PRO A 123 30.70 3.84 -30.90
N TRP A 124 30.88 2.98 -29.89
CA TRP A 124 32.18 2.36 -29.63
C TRP A 124 32.53 1.47 -30.84
N PRO A 125 33.76 1.52 -31.39
CA PRO A 125 34.09 0.76 -32.59
C PRO A 125 34.24 -0.72 -32.24
N GLY A 126 33.11 -1.45 -32.21
CA GLY A 126 33.05 -2.86 -31.87
C GLY A 126 31.85 -3.57 -32.53
N PRO A 127 32.01 -4.80 -33.04
CA PRO A 127 30.92 -5.53 -33.73
C PRO A 127 29.68 -5.81 -32.85
N ALA A 128 29.84 -5.81 -31.53
CA ALA A 128 28.78 -6.13 -30.57
C ALA A 128 27.77 -4.97 -30.35
N ASP A 129 28.19 -3.71 -30.51
CA ASP A 129 27.36 -2.52 -30.23
C ASP A 129 26.26 -2.33 -31.30
N GLN A 130 26.56 -2.63 -32.57
CA GLN A 130 25.61 -2.38 -33.66
C GLN A 130 24.40 -3.32 -33.65
N ARG A 131 24.56 -4.58 -33.19
CA ARG A 131 23.47 -5.56 -33.17
C ARG A 131 22.45 -5.25 -32.08
N VAL A 132 22.93 -4.90 -30.88
CA VAL A 132 22.07 -4.51 -29.73
C VAL A 132 21.34 -3.19 -30.01
N ARG A 133 22.02 -2.20 -30.61
CA ARG A 133 21.38 -0.92 -31.00
C ARG A 133 20.28 -1.10 -32.05
N ALA A 134 20.49 -1.97 -33.04
CA ALA A 134 19.49 -2.25 -34.08
C ALA A 134 18.25 -2.96 -33.53
N ASP A 135 18.46 -3.92 -32.62
CA ASP A 135 17.36 -4.68 -32.01
C ASP A 135 16.53 -3.82 -31.04
N LEU A 136 17.17 -2.94 -30.27
CA LEU A 136 16.45 -2.02 -29.37
C LEU A 136 15.66 -0.95 -30.13
N ARG A 137 16.21 -0.41 -31.23
CA ARG A 137 15.48 0.56 -32.07
C ARG A 137 14.26 -0.07 -32.73
N ARG A 138 14.37 -1.33 -33.17
CA ARG A 138 13.24 -2.10 -33.70
C ARG A 138 12.20 -2.36 -32.63
N PHE A 139 12.60 -2.81 -31.44
CA PHE A 139 11.70 -3.00 -30.31
C PHE A 139 10.93 -1.73 -29.91
N ILE A 140 11.60 -0.58 -29.86
CA ILE A 140 10.95 0.71 -29.52
C ILE A 140 9.97 1.14 -30.62
N ALA A 141 10.32 0.93 -31.89
CA ALA A 141 9.42 1.22 -33.01
C ALA A 141 8.17 0.33 -32.97
N ASP A 142 8.36 -0.97 -32.75
CA ASP A 142 7.27 -1.94 -32.63
C ASP A 142 6.37 -1.63 -31.42
N TRP A 143 6.96 -1.26 -30.27
CA TRP A 143 6.21 -0.86 -29.06
C TRP A 143 5.40 0.42 -29.28
N ARG A 144 5.96 1.43 -29.96
CA ARG A 144 5.24 2.66 -30.30
C ARG A 144 4.11 2.40 -31.29
N ALA A 145 4.31 1.49 -32.24
CA ALA A 145 3.30 1.11 -33.23
C ALA A 145 2.16 0.26 -32.61
N ALA A 146 2.46 -0.56 -31.61
CA ALA A 146 1.48 -1.42 -30.94
C ALA A 146 0.52 -0.68 -29.98
N GLY A 147 0.82 0.56 -29.58
CA GLY A 147 0.07 1.26 -28.52
C GLY A 147 0.12 0.52 -27.17
N ARG A 148 -0.72 0.89 -26.19
CA ARG A 148 -0.80 0.25 -24.84
C ARG A 148 -1.36 -1.18 -24.87
N GLY A 149 -1.00 -1.99 -25.86
CA GLY A 149 -1.63 -3.28 -26.17
C GLY A 149 -0.69 -4.48 -26.14
N MET A 150 0.56 -4.37 -25.67
CA MET A 150 1.42 -5.54 -25.56
C MET A 150 1.35 -6.13 -24.15
N ALA A 151 0.34 -6.98 -23.94
CA ALA A 151 0.39 -7.96 -22.87
C ALA A 151 1.48 -8.98 -23.22
N THR A 152 2.56 -8.99 -22.44
CA THR A 152 3.51 -10.10 -22.43
C THR A 152 2.75 -11.37 -22.04
N ARG A 153 2.62 -12.30 -22.98
CA ARG A 153 2.45 -13.71 -22.59
C ARG A 153 3.80 -14.18 -22.05
N CYS A 154 3.77 -14.69 -20.82
CA CYS A 154 4.85 -15.44 -20.21
C CYS A 154 5.23 -16.66 -21.06
#